data_AF-A0A8H5W989-F1
#
_entry.id   AF-A0A8H5W989-F1
#
_cell.length_a   1.000
_cell.length_b   1.000
_cell.length_c   1.000
_cell.angle_alpha   90.00
_cell.angle_beta   90.00
_cell.angle_gamma   90.00
#
_symmetry.space_group_name_H-M   'P 1'
#
loop_
_entity.id
_entity.type
_entity.pdbx_description
1 polymer ?
#
loop_
_entity_poly.entity_id
_entity_poly.type
_entity_poly.pdbx_seq_one_letter_code
_entity_poly.pdbx_strand_id
1 'polypeptide(L)'
;MVSTDLSASIGLVLSPDLEHKAQSLVGSGYVGGKIIHKSKFLFSLESGFETTLTSADSGYQDFTAVIDLDSLMRLPFEDNIALFLLRFYIRDKSVFADGRGMVKALTDNLADSGYKG
;
A
#
# COMPACT_ATOMS: atom_id res chain seq x y z
N MET A 1 -7.37 9.66 -5.72
CA MET A 1 -8.74 9.46 -6.22
C MET A 1 -8.65 8.53 -7.42
N VAL A 2 -9.00 7.26 -7.22
CA VAL A 2 -8.97 6.23 -8.27
C VAL A 2 -10.12 6.51 -9.24
N SER A 3 -9.86 6.51 -10.55
CA SER A 3 -10.93 6.61 -11.56
C SER A 3 -11.92 5.46 -11.40
N THR A 4 -13.22 5.73 -11.55
CA THR A 4 -14.29 4.72 -11.48
C THR A 4 -14.02 3.53 -12.42
N ASP A 5 -13.38 3.77 -13.56
CA ASP A 5 -13.02 2.73 -14.53
C ASP A 5 -11.92 1.79 -14.03
N LEU A 6 -10.97 2.30 -13.22
CA LEU A 6 -9.89 1.49 -12.64
C LEU A 6 -10.41 0.61 -11.50
N SER A 7 -11.35 1.12 -10.71
CA SER A 7 -12.06 0.34 -9.66
C SER A 7 -12.90 -0.80 -10.25
N ALA A 8 -13.61 -0.54 -11.36
CA ALA A 8 -14.36 -1.58 -12.06
C ALA A 8 -13.43 -2.66 -12.65
N SER A 9 -12.31 -2.26 -13.26
CA SER A 9 -11.33 -3.17 -13.86
C SER A 9 -10.66 -4.05 -12.80
N ILE A 10 -10.22 -3.47 -11.68
CA ILE A 10 -9.60 -4.24 -10.59
C ILE A 10 -10.63 -5.17 -9.91
N GLY A 11 -11.88 -4.73 -9.79
CA GLY A 11 -12.98 -5.55 -9.26
C GLY A 11 -13.25 -6.82 -10.09
N LEU A 12 -13.02 -6.76 -11.41
CA LEU A 12 -13.11 -7.92 -12.29
C LEU A 12 -11.91 -8.87 -12.10
N VAL A 13 -10.68 -8.33 -12.06
CA VAL A 13 -9.45 -9.12 -11.84
C VAL A 13 -9.47 -9.85 -10.50
N LEU A 14 -10.02 -9.20 -9.47
CA LEU A 14 -10.14 -9.71 -8.10
C LEU A 14 -11.51 -10.34 -7.82
N SER A 15 -12.32 -10.54 -8.87
CA SER A 15 -13.63 -11.16 -8.73
C SER A 15 -13.61 -12.52 -8.00
N PRO A 16 -12.62 -13.43 -8.20
CA PRO A 16 -12.58 -14.70 -7.48
C PRO A 16 -12.14 -14.58 -6.01
N ASP A 17 -11.63 -13.43 -5.58
CA ASP A 17 -10.99 -13.27 -4.27
C ASP A 17 -11.98 -12.78 -3.22
N LEU A 18 -12.14 -13.56 -2.13
CA LEU A 18 -12.92 -13.14 -0.97
C LEU A 18 -12.08 -12.25 -0.03
N GLU A 19 -10.77 -12.44 -0.03
CA GLU A 19 -9.83 -11.77 0.87
C GLU A 19 -8.59 -11.30 0.11
N HIS A 20 -8.03 -10.20 0.58
CA HIS A 20 -6.86 -9.55 0.01
C HIS A 20 -5.89 -9.24 1.14
N LYS A 21 -4.60 -9.47 0.90
CA LYS A 21 -3.55 -9.14 1.85
C LYS A 21 -2.98 -7.78 1.49
N ALA A 22 -2.90 -6.89 2.46
CA ALA A 22 -2.23 -5.60 2.31
C ALA A 22 -1.07 -5.54 3.30
N GLN A 23 0.14 -5.26 2.81
CA GLN A 23 1.36 -5.22 3.62
C GLN A 23 2.12 -3.91 3.43
N SER A 24 2.72 -3.44 4.52
CA SER A 24 3.63 -2.32 4.49
C SER A 24 5.08 -2.76 4.64
N LEU A 25 6.00 -1.90 4.23
CA LEU A 25 7.41 -2.01 4.56
C LEU A 25 7.84 -0.71 5.22
N VAL A 26 8.11 -0.73 6.53
CA VAL A 26 8.61 0.46 7.23
C VAL A 26 10.13 0.44 7.34
N GLY A 27 10.76 1.60 7.56
CA GLY A 27 12.22 1.76 7.56
C GLY A 27 13.02 0.82 8.50
N SER A 28 12.38 0.21 9.50
CA SER A 28 13.00 -0.83 10.35
C SER A 28 12.96 -2.25 9.77
N GLY A 29 12.37 -2.44 8.58
CA GLY A 29 12.11 -3.75 7.98
C GLY A 29 10.86 -4.44 8.54
N TYR A 30 10.12 -3.80 9.46
CA TYR A 30 8.87 -4.34 9.96
C TYR A 30 7.81 -4.37 8.86
N VAL A 31 7.14 -5.51 8.72
CA VAL A 31 6.06 -5.73 7.76
C VAL A 31 4.75 -5.82 8.53
N GLY A 32 4.02 -4.70 8.59
CA GLY A 32 2.65 -4.68 9.11
C GLY A 32 1.71 -5.17 8.02
N GLY A 33 0.98 -6.26 8.26
CA GLY A 33 0.05 -6.84 7.30
C GLY A 33 -1.37 -6.95 7.83
N LYS A 34 -2.37 -6.78 6.96
CA LYS A 34 -3.77 -7.14 7.26
C LYS A 34 -4.33 -7.98 6.12
N ILE A 35 -5.09 -9.01 6.48
CA ILE A 35 -6.02 -9.67 5.57
C ILE A 35 -7.33 -8.88 5.62
N ILE A 36 -7.86 -8.56 4.45
CA ILE A 36 -8.98 -7.63 4.27
C ILE A 36 -10.02 -8.32 3.40
N HIS A 37 -11.24 -8.46 3.94
CA HIS A 37 -12.37 -8.96 3.18
C HIS A 37 -12.71 -8.05 2.00
N LYS A 38 -13.12 -8.64 0.87
CA LYS A 38 -13.36 -7.97 -0.42
C LYS A 38 -14.15 -6.67 -0.32
N SER A 39 -15.26 -6.67 0.40
CA SER A 39 -16.10 -5.46 0.56
C SER A 39 -15.34 -4.29 1.19
N LYS A 40 -14.55 -4.57 2.23
CA LYS A 40 -13.72 -3.58 2.92
C LYS A 40 -12.52 -3.16 2.06
N PHE A 41 -11.96 -4.09 1.29
CA PHE A 41 -10.89 -3.80 0.35
C PHE A 41 -11.37 -2.82 -0.73
N LEU A 42 -12.50 -3.10 -1.39
CA LEU A 42 -13.04 -2.21 -2.42
C LEU A 42 -13.35 -0.82 -1.88
N PHE A 43 -13.98 -0.73 -0.70
CA PHE A 43 -14.24 0.55 -0.03
C PHE A 43 -12.94 1.35 0.19
N SER A 44 -11.86 0.69 0.58
CA SER A 44 -10.59 1.36 0.84
C SER A 44 -9.82 1.82 -0.37
N LEU A 45 -10.13 1.30 -1.56
CA LEU A 45 -9.57 1.84 -2.80
C LEU A 45 -10.07 3.26 -3.06
N GLU A 46 -11.27 3.58 -2.57
CA GLU A 46 -11.86 4.91 -2.71
C GLU A 46 -11.36 5.87 -1.61
N SER A 47 -11.26 5.40 -0.36
CA SER A 47 -11.02 6.27 0.80
C SER A 47 -9.63 6.13 1.46
N GLY A 48 -8.83 5.12 1.12
CA GLY A 48 -7.66 4.71 1.90
C GLY A 48 -8.04 4.08 3.25
N PHE A 49 -7.03 3.63 4.01
CA PHE A 49 -7.17 3.14 5.38
C PHE A 49 -6.34 3.97 6.35
N GLU A 50 -6.89 4.28 7.51
CA GLU A 50 -6.07 4.75 8.64
C GLU A 50 -5.39 3.55 9.31
N THR A 51 -4.08 3.68 9.53
CA THR A 51 -3.31 2.65 10.23
C THR A 51 -2.87 3.14 11.59
N THR A 52 -3.33 2.45 12.63
CA THR A 52 -2.83 2.58 14.00
C THR A 52 -1.44 1.93 14.10
N LEU A 53 -0.44 2.50 13.45
CA LEU A 53 0.97 2.08 13.61
C LEU A 53 1.63 2.81 14.80
N THR A 54 1.04 3.92 15.22
CA THR A 54 1.50 4.78 16.32
C THR A 54 0.41 4.87 17.39
N SER A 55 0.77 4.77 18.67
CA SER A 55 -0.17 5.00 19.77
C SER A 55 -0.41 6.49 19.95
N ALA A 56 -1.62 6.90 20.34
CA ALA A 56 -1.95 8.29 20.66
C ALA A 56 -0.99 8.89 21.72
N ASP A 57 -0.44 8.06 22.60
CA ASP A 57 0.54 8.44 23.63
C ASP A 57 1.92 8.83 23.08
N SER A 58 2.23 8.46 21.83
CA SER A 58 3.55 8.71 21.23
C SER A 58 3.70 10.11 20.61
N GLY A 59 2.60 10.88 20.51
CA GLY A 59 2.59 12.21 19.89
C GLY A 59 2.77 12.23 18.36
N TYR A 60 2.85 11.07 17.72
CA TYR A 60 2.94 10.96 16.26
C TYR A 60 1.55 10.98 15.61
N GLN A 61 1.45 11.72 14.50
CA GLN A 61 0.24 11.78 13.70
C GLN A 61 0.02 10.45 12.96
N ASP A 62 -1.24 10.02 12.88
CA ASP A 62 -1.61 8.82 12.13
C ASP A 62 -1.30 8.93 10.63
N PHE A 63 -0.96 7.79 10.04
CA PHE A 63 -0.73 7.66 8.60
C PHE A 63 -2.00 7.23 7.87
N THR A 64 -2.21 7.81 6.69
CA THR A 64 -3.11 7.25 5.69
C THR A 64 -2.34 6.21 4.88
N ALA A 65 -2.77 4.95 4.96
CA ALA A 65 -2.27 3.88 4.11
C ALA A 65 -3.12 3.78 2.84
N VAL A 66 -2.45 3.83 1.70
CA VAL A 66 -3.05 3.72 0.37
C VAL A 66 -2.53 2.44 -0.27
N ILE A 67 -3.44 1.64 -0.84
CA ILE A 67 -3.10 0.43 -1.58
C ILE A 67 -2.47 0.79 -2.92
N ASP A 68 -1.31 0.19 -3.20
CA ASP A 68 -0.62 0.32 -4.48
C ASP A 68 -1.08 -0.79 -5.43
N LEU A 69 -1.99 -0.46 -6.35
CA LEU A 69 -2.60 -1.45 -7.26
C LEU A 69 -1.58 -2.07 -8.23
N ASP A 70 -0.51 -1.34 -8.57
CA ASP A 70 0.54 -1.84 -9.46
C ASP A 70 1.45 -2.88 -8.77
N SER A 71 1.31 -3.04 -7.45
CA SER A 71 2.04 -4.01 -6.66
C SER A 71 1.32 -5.36 -6.49
N LEU A 72 0.23 -5.58 -7.21
CA LEU A 72 -0.53 -6.83 -7.16
C LEU A 72 0.40 -8.03 -7.42
N MET A 73 0.50 -8.89 -6.41
CA MET A 73 1.20 -10.16 -6.48
C MET A 73 0.33 -11.27 -5.88
N ARG A 74 0.38 -12.47 -6.44
CA ARG A 74 -0.29 -13.65 -5.87
C ARG A 74 0.70 -14.40 -4.98
N LEU A 75 0.25 -14.89 -3.82
CA LEU A 75 1.04 -15.77 -2.94
C LEU A 75 0.61 -17.24 -3.11
N PRO A 76 1.33 -18.06 -3.90
CA PRO A 76 0.87 -19.42 -4.21
C PRO A 76 0.80 -20.35 -2.99
N PHE A 77 1.59 -20.05 -1.96
CA PHE A 77 1.67 -20.83 -0.72
C PHE A 77 0.62 -20.43 0.34
N GLU A 78 -0.22 -19.42 0.06
CA GLU A 78 -1.27 -18.93 0.96
C GLU A 78 -2.58 -18.81 0.17
N ASP A 79 -3.08 -19.96 -0.30
CA ASP A 79 -4.32 -20.09 -1.08
C ASP A 79 -4.42 -19.15 -2.29
N ASN A 80 -3.26 -18.82 -2.89
CA ASN A 80 -3.15 -17.89 -4.01
C ASN A 80 -3.74 -16.50 -3.73
N ILE A 81 -3.72 -16.06 -2.45
CA ILE A 81 -4.25 -14.76 -2.04
C ILE A 81 -3.57 -13.61 -2.78
N ALA A 82 -4.36 -12.60 -3.15
CA ALA A 82 -3.86 -11.36 -3.74
C ALA A 82 -3.20 -10.48 -2.66
N LEU A 83 -1.91 -10.23 -2.79
CA LEU A 83 -1.11 -9.33 -1.98
C LEU A 83 -0.92 -7.99 -2.69
N PHE A 84 -1.07 -6.92 -1.91
CA PHE A 84 -0.75 -5.56 -2.29
C PHE A 84 0.19 -4.93 -1.27
N LEU A 85 1.08 -4.08 -1.77
CA LEU A 85 1.90 -3.22 -0.95
C LEU A 85 1.16 -1.91 -0.63
N LEU A 86 1.48 -1.34 0.52
CA LEU A 86 0.96 -0.07 0.98
C LEU A 86 1.94 1.07 0.71
N ARG A 87 1.39 2.28 0.60
CA ARG A 87 2.08 3.58 0.62
C ARG A 87 1.51 4.41 1.75
N PHE A 88 2.35 5.18 2.44
CA PHE A 88 1.92 5.97 3.59
C PHE A 88 2.01 7.47 3.32
N TYR A 89 0.96 8.18 3.74
CA TYR A 89 0.85 9.62 3.57
C TYR A 89 0.42 10.32 4.86
N ILE A 90 0.90 11.54 5.05
CA ILE A 90 0.36 12.53 5.99
C ILE A 90 -0.03 13.76 5.19
N ARG A 91 -1.31 14.13 5.21
CA ARG A 91 -1.82 15.30 4.47
C ARG A 91 -1.34 15.31 3.01
N ASP A 92 -1.54 14.17 2.33
CA ASP A 92 -1.15 13.91 0.94
C ASP A 92 0.36 13.96 0.63
N LYS A 93 1.22 13.96 1.66
CA LYS A 93 2.68 13.89 1.50
C LYS A 93 3.20 12.53 1.93
N SER A 94 4.04 11.92 1.10
CA SER A 94 4.73 10.67 1.44
C SER A 94 5.52 10.85 2.73
N VAL A 95 5.47 9.85 3.61
CA VAL A 95 6.21 9.88 4.88
C VAL A 95 7.55 9.17 4.77
N PHE A 96 8.53 9.62 5.55
CA PHE A 96 9.85 8.98 5.62
C PHE A 96 9.78 7.55 6.18
N ALA A 97 8.77 7.23 6.99
CA ALA A 97 8.57 5.89 7.51
C ALA A 97 8.22 4.86 6.41
N ASP A 98 7.79 5.28 5.22
CA ASP A 98 7.59 4.40 4.07
C ASP A 98 8.95 4.03 3.45
N GLY A 99 9.42 2.81 3.75
CA GLY A 99 10.69 2.31 3.23
C GLY A 99 10.70 2.25 1.69
N ARG A 100 9.55 1.97 1.06
CA ARG A 100 9.45 1.97 -0.41
C ARG A 100 9.55 3.39 -0.96
N GLY A 101 9.03 4.38 -0.24
CA GLY A 101 9.13 5.80 -0.58
C GLY A 101 10.59 6.26 -0.55
N MET A 102 11.33 5.84 0.48
CA MET A 102 12.77 6.13 0.60
C MET A 102 13.58 5.56 -0.57
N VAL A 103 13.39 4.28 -0.91
CA VAL A 103 14.10 3.63 -2.03
C VAL A 103 13.76 4.30 -3.36
N LYS A 104 12.49 4.66 -3.56
CA LYS A 104 12.07 5.40 -4.76
C LYS A 104 12.78 6.75 -4.86
N ALA A 105 12.77 7.56 -3.79
CA ALA A 105 13.44 8.86 -3.79
C ALA A 105 14.95 8.75 -4.08
N LEU A 106 15.62 7.73 -3.52
CA LEU A 106 17.02 7.46 -3.81
C LEU A 106 17.24 7.10 -5.28
N THR A 107 16.39 6.24 -5.85
CA THR A 107 16.49 5.81 -7.25
C THR A 107 16.22 6.98 -8.21
N ASP A 108 15.22 7.81 -7.90
CA ASP A 108 14.90 9.01 -8.68
C ASP A 108 16.10 9.99 -8.68
N ASN A 109 16.73 10.24 -7.52
CA ASN A 109 17.93 11.08 -7.43
C ASN A 109 19.11 10.56 -8.26
N LEU A 110 19.29 9.22 -8.29
CA LEU A 110 20.32 8.59 -9.10
C LEU A 110 20.01 8.72 -10.60
N ALA A 111 18.75 8.55 -10.99
CA ALA A 111 18.30 8.75 -12.35
C ALA A 111 18.50 10.20 -12.82
N ASP A 112 18.18 11.18 -11.99
CA ASP A 112 18.39 12.60 -12.24
C ASP A 112 19.88 12.95 -12.37
N SER A 113 20.74 12.19 -11.69
CA SER A 113 22.20 12.30 -11.81
C SER A 113 22.76 11.55 -13.04
N GLY A 114 21.90 10.99 -13.89
CA GLY A 114 22.26 10.32 -15.15
C GLY A 114 22.60 8.83 -15.01
N TYR A 115 22.43 8.24 -13.82
CA TYR A 115 22.64 6.80 -13.62
C TYR A 115 21.40 6.02 -14.06
N LYS A 116 21.61 4.90 -14.76
CA LYS A 116 20.54 3.99 -15.18
C LYS A 116 20.78 2.62 -14.57
N GLY A 117 19.73 2.00 -14.06
CA GLY A 117 19.70 0.64 -13.54
C GLY A 117 18.82 -0.26 -14.39
#